data_AF-A0AAD8JML3-F1
#
_entry.id   AF-A0AAD8JML3-F1
#
_cell.length_a   1.000
_cell.length_b   1.000
_cell.length_c   1.000
_cell.angle_alpha   90.00
_cell.angle_beta   90.00
_cell.angle_gamma   90.00
#
_symmetry.space_group_name_H-M   'P 1'
#
loop_
_entity.id
_entity.type
_entity.pdbx_description
1 polymer ?
#
loop_
_entity_poly.entity_id
_entity_poly.type
_entity_poly.pdbx_seq_one_letter_code
_entity_poly.pdbx_strand_id
1 'polypeptide(L)'
;MILPVAYALVDEETNDSWKWFYQQFQENVQDPRQRKLYVISDRHAGILHAMNNLEAWKEPHAHHRFYLRHVRSNFASKFKNVTLKRMCWLLGSTTQEPKYERLMRELEATNKAASRYLKQIDKTKWTLLYDRGMRRWGNLMSQQRSPAKLLTSCFPCAAPAVDTNGSTLFLIFPPKHPFTTLFFLNIPF
;
A
#
# COMPACT_ATOMS: atom_id res chain seq x y z
N MET A 1 -7.80 10.03 14.24
CA MET A 1 -6.56 10.79 13.95
C MET A 1 -5.54 9.80 13.42
N ILE A 2 -4.80 10.17 12.38
CA ILE A 2 -3.81 9.31 11.74
C ILE A 2 -2.44 9.90 12.13
N LEU A 3 -1.64 9.16 12.89
CA LEU A 3 -0.33 9.59 13.37
C LEU A 3 0.77 8.90 12.55
N PRO A 4 1.76 9.65 12.00
CA PRO A 4 2.92 9.03 11.39
C PRO A 4 3.77 8.32 12.46
N VAL A 5 4.10 7.07 12.21
CA VAL A 5 5.03 6.27 13.03
C VAL A 5 6.48 6.67 12.75
N ALA A 6 6.77 7.03 11.50
CA ALA A 6 8.06 7.46 11.03
C ALA A 6 7.87 8.43 9.85
N TYR A 7 8.87 9.27 9.60
CA TYR A 7 9.02 10.08 8.40
C TYR A 7 10.50 10.31 8.15
N ALA A 8 10.87 10.63 6.92
CA ALA A 8 12.22 11.06 6.57
C ALA A 8 12.18 12.36 5.79
N LEU A 9 13.21 13.17 6.01
CA LEU A 9 13.54 14.33 5.21
C LEU A 9 14.76 13.96 4.38
N VAL A 10 14.60 13.94 3.07
CA VAL A 10 15.64 13.56 2.11
C VAL A 10 15.66 14.60 1.00
N ASP A 11 16.85 14.85 0.45
CA ASP A 11 17.01 15.84 -0.62
C ASP A 11 16.26 15.42 -1.89
N GLU A 12 16.19 14.10 -2.16
CA GLU A 12 15.47 13.54 -3.30
C GLU A 12 14.93 12.12 -3.01
N GLU A 13 13.81 11.77 -3.65
CA GLU A 13 13.28 10.40 -3.70
C GLU A 13 14.09 9.52 -4.65
N THR A 14 15.21 8.98 -4.17
CA THR A 14 16.09 8.08 -4.90
C THR A 14 15.98 6.65 -4.34
N ASN A 15 16.46 5.67 -5.11
CA ASN A 15 16.55 4.29 -4.63
C ASN A 15 17.35 4.17 -3.32
N ASP A 16 18.38 5.00 -3.16
CA ASP A 16 19.22 5.03 -1.96
C ASP A 16 18.51 5.67 -0.78
N SER A 17 17.76 6.76 -0.99
CA SER A 17 17.02 7.40 0.10
C SER A 17 15.88 6.51 0.61
N TRP A 18 15.20 5.79 -0.28
CA TRP A 18 14.24 4.74 0.11
C TRP A 18 14.91 3.60 0.86
N LYS A 19 16.03 3.07 0.35
CA LYS A 19 16.76 1.98 1.01
C LYS A 19 17.19 2.38 2.42
N TRP A 20 17.81 3.55 2.57
CA TRP A 20 18.23 4.10 3.86
C TRP A 20 17.06 4.25 4.81
N PHE A 21 15.93 4.81 4.34
CA PHE A 21 14.74 4.97 5.16
C PHE A 21 14.24 3.63 5.73
N TYR A 22 14.14 2.59 4.91
CA TYR A 22 13.68 1.28 5.34
C TYR A 22 14.64 0.58 6.31
N GLN A 23 15.95 0.83 6.19
CA GLN A 23 16.95 0.37 7.16
C GLN A 23 16.75 1.09 8.50
N GLN A 24 16.60 2.42 8.48
CA GLN A 24 16.35 3.21 9.70
C GLN A 24 15.03 2.83 10.38
N PHE A 25 14.00 2.54 9.60
CA PHE A 25 12.74 2.04 10.12
C PHE A 25 12.93 0.69 10.83
N GLN A 26 13.65 -0.24 10.21
CA GLN A 26 13.90 -1.55 10.81
C GLN A 26 14.70 -1.44 12.11
N GLU A 27 15.71 -0.57 12.15
CA GLU A 27 16.59 -0.43 13.31
C GLU A 27 15.91 0.27 14.50
N ASN A 28 15.09 1.29 14.22
CA ASN A 28 14.62 2.21 15.26
C ASN A 28 13.12 2.11 15.56
N VAL A 29 12.33 1.53 14.63
CA VAL A 29 10.86 1.56 14.70
C VAL A 29 10.27 0.16 14.78
N GLN A 30 10.80 -0.78 14.01
CA GLN A 30 10.32 -2.16 14.03
C GLN A 30 10.62 -2.81 15.38
N ASP A 31 9.57 -3.30 16.05
CA ASP A 31 9.73 -4.08 17.27
C ASP A 31 10.50 -5.38 16.96
N PRO A 32 11.66 -5.64 17.59
CA PRO A 32 12.44 -6.85 17.40
C PRO A 32 11.67 -8.15 17.68
N ARG A 33 10.57 -8.07 18.45
CA ARG A 33 9.69 -9.21 18.77
C ARG A 33 8.66 -9.48 17.67
N GLN A 34 8.42 -8.54 16.77
CA GLN A 34 7.49 -8.71 15.66
C GLN A 34 8.08 -9.62 14.60
N ARG A 35 7.39 -10.75 14.37
CA ARG A 35 7.86 -11.78 13.44
C ARG A 35 7.58 -11.44 11.97
N LYS A 36 6.57 -10.60 11.69
CA LYS A 36 6.12 -10.29 10.32
C LYS A 36 5.58 -8.88 10.18
N LEU A 37 6.01 -8.17 9.14
CA LEU A 37 5.47 -6.86 8.76
C LEU A 37 4.46 -6.99 7.61
N TYR A 38 3.41 -6.18 7.62
CA TYR A 38 2.51 -6.03 6.48
C TYR A 38 2.60 -4.60 5.95
N VAL A 39 2.98 -4.45 4.69
CA VAL A 39 3.19 -3.14 4.07
C VAL A 39 2.23 -2.98 2.91
N ILE A 40 1.43 -1.93 2.95
CA ILE A 40 0.58 -1.50 1.86
C ILE A 40 1.11 -0.16 1.36
N SER A 41 1.61 -0.10 0.14
CA SER A 41 2.17 1.13 -0.42
C SER A 41 1.62 1.43 -1.81
N ASP A 42 2.06 2.53 -2.38
CA ASP A 42 2.01 2.75 -3.82
C ASP A 42 2.86 1.74 -4.62
N ARG A 43 3.06 2.03 -5.92
CA ARG A 43 3.98 1.30 -6.81
C ARG A 43 5.15 2.17 -7.28
N HIS A 44 5.61 3.10 -6.45
CA HIS A 44 6.73 3.97 -6.79
C HIS A 44 8.02 3.14 -6.90
N ALA A 45 8.90 3.53 -7.83
CA ALA A 45 10.08 2.73 -8.19
C ALA A 45 11.03 2.54 -7.00
N GLY A 46 11.27 3.58 -6.21
CA GLY A 46 12.13 3.51 -5.03
C GLY A 46 11.59 2.60 -3.92
N ILE A 47 10.26 2.62 -3.68
CA ILE A 47 9.63 1.67 -2.75
C ILE A 47 9.79 0.24 -3.26
N LEU A 48 9.45 -0.02 -4.52
CA LEU A 48 9.61 -1.36 -5.10
C LEU A 48 11.07 -1.82 -5.03
N HIS A 49 12.02 -0.92 -5.28
CA HIS A 49 13.44 -1.19 -5.18
C HIS A 49 13.83 -1.61 -3.76
N ALA A 50 13.44 -0.86 -2.72
CA ALA A 50 13.76 -1.23 -1.34
C ALA A 50 13.12 -2.56 -0.93
N MET A 51 11.83 -2.77 -1.25
CA MET A 51 11.11 -4.01 -0.91
C MET A 51 11.67 -5.24 -1.62
N ASN A 52 12.28 -5.07 -2.79
CA ASN A 52 12.87 -6.16 -3.57
C ASN A 52 14.38 -6.37 -3.31
N ASN A 53 15.06 -5.46 -2.62
CA ASN A 53 16.52 -5.54 -2.42
C ASN A 53 16.94 -5.61 -0.95
N LEU A 54 16.04 -5.35 0.00
CA LEU A 54 16.32 -5.54 1.43
C LEU A 54 15.68 -6.85 1.92
N GLU A 55 16.50 -7.78 2.41
CA GLU A 55 16.06 -9.14 2.80
C GLU A 55 14.98 -9.12 3.90
N ALA A 56 15.09 -8.20 4.85
CA ALA A 56 14.10 -8.03 5.92
C ALA A 56 12.71 -7.58 5.40
N TRP A 57 12.66 -7.00 4.20
CA TRP A 57 11.45 -6.47 3.58
C TRP A 57 10.86 -7.40 2.51
N LYS A 58 11.45 -8.58 2.32
CA LYS A 58 10.93 -9.65 1.45
C LYS A 58 10.07 -10.64 2.21
N GLU A 59 9.20 -11.35 1.50
CA GLU A 59 8.50 -12.49 2.09
C GLU A 59 9.52 -13.60 2.43
N PRO A 60 9.41 -14.26 3.60
CA PRO A 60 8.28 -14.27 4.55
C PRO A 60 8.35 -13.24 5.69
N HIS A 61 9.39 -12.39 5.75
CA HIS A 61 9.60 -11.41 6.83
C HIS A 61 8.66 -10.20 6.72
N ALA A 62 8.43 -9.71 5.49
CA ALA A 62 7.45 -8.67 5.22
C ALA A 62 6.57 -9.02 4.02
N HIS A 63 5.28 -8.75 4.15
CA HIS A 63 4.27 -8.96 3.13
C HIS A 63 3.88 -7.64 2.48
N HIS A 64 4.27 -7.47 1.23
CA HIS A 64 4.02 -6.25 0.47
C HIS A 64 2.77 -6.36 -0.40
N ARG A 65 1.86 -5.38 -0.28
CA ARG A 65 0.66 -5.24 -1.10
C ARG A 65 0.58 -3.82 -1.66
N PHE A 66 -0.08 -3.67 -2.81
CA PHE A 66 -0.34 -2.37 -3.41
C PHE A 66 -1.68 -1.83 -2.95
N TYR A 67 -1.69 -0.56 -2.56
CA TYR A 67 -2.92 0.14 -2.22
C TYR A 67 -3.80 0.28 -3.47
N LEU A 68 -5.02 -0.26 -3.43
CA LEU A 68 -5.87 -0.28 -4.63
C LEU A 68 -6.17 1.11 -5.16
N ARG A 69 -6.28 2.13 -4.30
CA ARG A 69 -6.51 3.51 -4.78
C ARG A 69 -5.37 3.99 -5.68
N HIS A 70 -4.11 3.64 -5.37
CA HIS A 70 -2.98 3.97 -6.22
C HIS A 70 -2.98 3.14 -7.51
N VAL A 71 -3.28 1.85 -7.44
CA VAL A 71 -3.45 1.02 -8.66
C VAL A 71 -4.54 1.62 -9.57
N ARG A 72 -5.69 1.99 -9.00
CA ARG A 72 -6.79 2.65 -9.73
C ARG A 72 -6.40 4.01 -10.28
N SER A 73 -5.63 4.80 -9.53
CA SER A 73 -5.16 6.12 -9.96
C SER A 73 -4.18 6.00 -11.14
N ASN A 74 -3.19 5.11 -11.04
CA ASN A 74 -2.21 4.85 -12.10
C ASN A 74 -2.89 4.23 -13.34
N PHE A 75 -3.91 3.40 -13.12
CA PHE A 75 -4.74 2.88 -14.20
C PHE A 75 -5.52 4.00 -14.89
N ALA A 76 -6.15 4.90 -14.12
CA ALA A 76 -6.95 6.00 -14.66
C ALA A 76 -6.11 7.08 -15.36
N SER A 77 -4.85 7.30 -14.95
CA SER A 77 -3.95 8.22 -15.65
C SER A 77 -3.54 7.68 -17.02
N LYS A 78 -3.38 6.35 -17.14
CA LYS A 78 -3.05 5.66 -18.40
C LYS A 78 -4.27 5.46 -19.31
N PHE A 79 -5.41 5.12 -18.73
CA PHE A 79 -6.67 4.85 -19.43
C PHE A 79 -7.74 5.83 -18.95
N LYS A 80 -7.88 6.96 -19.66
CA LYS A 80 -8.81 8.06 -19.35
C LYS A 80 -10.27 7.69 -19.65
N ASN A 81 -10.77 6.59 -19.06
CA ASN A 81 -12.12 6.09 -19.25
C ASN A 81 -12.75 5.71 -17.89
N VAL A 82 -13.93 6.27 -17.62
CA VAL A 82 -14.64 6.12 -16.34
C VAL A 82 -15.10 4.68 -16.11
N THR A 83 -15.57 3.99 -17.15
CA THR A 83 -16.01 2.59 -17.09
C THR A 83 -14.83 1.68 -16.76
N LEU A 84 -13.69 1.84 -17.45
CA LEU A 84 -12.48 1.05 -17.17
C LEU A 84 -11.97 1.29 -15.74
N LYS A 85 -11.99 2.55 -15.27
CA LYS A 85 -11.63 2.90 -13.89
C LYS A 85 -12.53 2.23 -12.86
N ARG A 86 -13.84 2.13 -13.14
CA ARG A 86 -14.81 1.41 -12.30
C ARG A 86 -14.53 -0.09 -12.31
N MET A 87 -14.27 -0.69 -13.47
CA MET A 87 -13.91 -2.11 -13.59
C MET A 87 -12.64 -2.44 -12.80
N CYS A 88 -11.60 -1.62 -12.89
CA CYS A 88 -10.37 -1.77 -12.09
C CYS A 88 -10.65 -1.80 -10.58
N TRP A 89 -11.53 -0.91 -10.10
CA TRP A 89 -11.96 -0.92 -8.70
C TRP A 89 -12.64 -2.24 -8.32
N LEU A 90 -13.62 -2.67 -9.12
CA LEU A 90 -14.39 -3.89 -8.87
C LEU A 90 -13.51 -5.15 -8.89
N LEU A 91 -12.56 -5.22 -9.81
CA LEU A 91 -11.58 -6.31 -9.90
C LEU A 91 -10.69 -6.38 -8.66
N GLY A 92 -10.22 -5.23 -8.18
CA GLY A 92 -9.37 -5.17 -7.00
C GLY A 92 -10.11 -5.43 -5.69
N SER A 93 -11.41 -5.11 -5.62
CA SER A 93 -12.21 -5.19 -4.39
C SER A 93 -13.13 -6.41 -4.30
N THR A 94 -13.21 -7.25 -5.33
CA THR A 94 -14.07 -8.43 -5.29
C THR A 94 -13.41 -9.57 -4.50
N THR A 95 -14.24 -10.35 -3.82
CA THR A 95 -13.89 -11.59 -3.10
C THR A 95 -14.46 -12.84 -3.77
N GLN A 96 -15.15 -12.69 -4.91
CA GLN A 96 -15.83 -13.78 -5.62
C GLN A 96 -15.11 -14.07 -6.94
N GLU A 97 -14.58 -15.27 -7.08
CA GLU A 97 -13.86 -15.69 -8.29
C GLU A 97 -14.72 -15.65 -9.56
N PRO A 98 -15.99 -16.14 -9.59
CA PRO A 98 -16.82 -16.03 -10.78
C PRO A 98 -17.04 -14.58 -11.23
N LYS A 99 -17.15 -13.64 -10.28
CA LYS A 99 -17.32 -12.21 -10.55
C LYS A 99 -16.03 -11.60 -11.10
N TYR A 100 -14.88 -11.98 -10.55
CA TYR A 100 -13.56 -11.55 -11.04
C TYR A 100 -13.36 -11.96 -12.50
N GLU A 101 -13.59 -13.23 -12.83
CA GLU A 101 -13.41 -13.78 -14.18
C GLU A 101 -14.37 -13.13 -15.19
N ARG A 102 -15.62 -12.87 -14.80
CA ARG A 102 -16.57 -12.12 -15.64
C ARG A 102 -16.07 -10.70 -15.92
N LEU A 103 -15.61 -9.98 -14.89
CA LEU A 103 -15.09 -8.61 -15.04
C LEU A 103 -13.81 -8.56 -15.88
N MET A 104 -12.91 -9.55 -15.76
CA MET A 104 -11.70 -9.62 -16.58
C MET A 104 -12.02 -9.85 -18.06
N ARG A 105 -12.99 -10.73 -18.36
CA ARG A 105 -13.47 -10.95 -19.74
C ARG A 105 -14.11 -9.69 -20.32
N GLU A 106 -14.96 -9.02 -19.55
CA GLU A 106 -15.61 -7.77 -19.96
C GLU A 106 -14.59 -6.65 -20.21
N LEU A 107 -13.59 -6.53 -19.34
CA LEU A 107 -12.49 -5.58 -19.50
C LEU A 107 -11.67 -5.87 -20.77
N GLU A 108 -11.38 -7.14 -21.05
CA GLU A 108 -10.62 -7.56 -22.23
C GLU A 108 -11.39 -7.33 -23.54
N ALA A 109 -12.69 -7.58 -23.54
CA ALA A 109 -13.57 -7.26 -24.67
C ALA A 109 -13.67 -5.74 -24.91
N THR A 110 -13.73 -4.95 -23.83
CA THR A 110 -13.83 -3.48 -23.92
C THR A 110 -12.49 -2.84 -24.33
N ASN A 111 -11.38 -3.28 -23.72
CA ASN A 111 -10.05 -2.73 -23.98
C ASN A 111 -8.94 -3.75 -23.63
N LYS A 112 -8.41 -4.41 -24.67
CA LYS A 112 -7.32 -5.40 -24.54
C LYS A 112 -6.06 -4.82 -23.88
N ALA A 113 -5.69 -3.57 -24.15
CA ALA A 113 -4.50 -2.95 -23.58
C ALA A 113 -4.64 -2.71 -22.06
N ALA A 114 -5.84 -2.32 -21.62
CA ALA A 114 -6.16 -2.16 -20.21
C ALA A 114 -6.15 -3.49 -19.45
N SER A 115 -6.72 -4.54 -20.04
CA SER A 115 -6.65 -5.90 -19.51
C SER A 115 -5.19 -6.37 -19.37
N ARG A 116 -4.38 -6.22 -20.44
CA ARG A 116 -2.96 -6.58 -20.42
C ARG A 116 -2.18 -5.83 -19.32
N TYR A 117 -2.45 -4.54 -19.15
CA TYR A 117 -1.80 -3.73 -18.10
C TYR A 117 -2.11 -4.27 -16.70
N LEU A 118 -3.35 -4.62 -16.40
CA LEU A 118 -3.69 -5.19 -15.08
C LEU A 118 -3.11 -6.60 -14.89
N LYS A 119 -3.07 -7.42 -15.94
CA LYS A 119 -2.45 -8.76 -15.91
C LYS A 119 -0.93 -8.72 -15.64
N GLN A 120 -0.25 -7.61 -15.94
CA GLN A 120 1.18 -7.41 -15.60
C GLN A 120 1.42 -7.16 -14.10
N ILE A 121 0.38 -6.79 -13.35
CA ILE A 121 0.48 -6.58 -11.90
C ILE A 121 0.10 -7.89 -11.23
N ASP A 122 1.01 -8.44 -10.42
CA ASP A 122 0.73 -9.65 -9.64
C ASP A 122 -0.58 -9.51 -8.86
N LYS A 123 -1.58 -10.32 -9.22
CA LYS A 123 -2.94 -10.27 -8.67
C LYS A 123 -2.95 -10.44 -7.15
N THR A 124 -2.01 -11.19 -6.57
CA THR A 124 -1.89 -11.37 -5.12
C THR A 124 -1.59 -10.04 -4.41
N LYS A 125 -0.86 -9.13 -5.08
CA LYS A 125 -0.46 -7.84 -4.50
C LYS A 125 -1.56 -6.79 -4.49
N TRP A 126 -2.56 -6.85 -5.38
CA TRP A 126 -3.55 -5.76 -5.51
C TRP A 126 -5.02 -6.19 -5.48
N THR A 127 -5.35 -7.47 -5.60
CA THR A 127 -6.75 -7.96 -5.58
C THR A 127 -7.11 -8.64 -4.26
N LEU A 128 -8.25 -8.32 -3.65
CA LEU A 128 -8.65 -8.94 -2.38
C LEU A 128 -8.83 -10.46 -2.51
N LEU A 129 -9.43 -10.93 -3.61
CA LEU A 129 -9.68 -12.34 -3.89
C LEU A 129 -8.42 -13.22 -3.78
N TYR A 130 -7.29 -12.78 -4.36
CA TYR A 130 -6.06 -13.60 -4.42
C TYR A 130 -5.06 -13.31 -3.31
N ASP A 131 -5.41 -12.48 -2.34
CA ASP A 131 -4.57 -12.23 -1.16
C ASP A 131 -4.70 -13.39 -0.17
N ARG A 132 -3.84 -14.40 -0.32
CA ARG A 132 -3.85 -15.62 0.52
C ARG A 132 -3.75 -15.24 2.00
N GLY A 133 -4.81 -15.48 2.76
CA GLY A 133 -4.88 -15.28 4.21
C GLY A 133 -5.66 -14.05 4.69
N MET A 134 -6.42 -13.35 3.82
CA MET A 134 -7.21 -12.16 4.21
C MET A 134 -6.37 -11.10 4.96
N ARG A 135 -5.08 -11.01 4.64
CA ARG A 135 -4.11 -10.11 5.30
C ARG A 135 -4.37 -8.63 5.03
N ARG A 136 -5.17 -8.31 4.03
CA ARG A 136 -5.83 -7.02 3.88
C ARG A 136 -7.09 -6.98 4.74
N TRP A 137 -6.90 -6.56 5.99
CA TRP A 137 -8.00 -6.33 6.94
C TRP A 137 -9.06 -5.38 6.36
N GLY A 138 -10.32 -5.65 6.71
CA GLY A 138 -11.53 -5.22 6.00
C GLY A 138 -11.65 -3.73 5.65
N ASN A 139 -12.42 -3.44 4.60
CA ASN A 139 -12.92 -2.11 4.20
C ASN A 139 -11.92 -0.93 4.14
N LEU A 140 -10.60 -1.13 4.26
CA LEU A 140 -9.57 -0.08 4.15
C LEU A 140 -9.43 0.53 2.74
N MET A 141 -10.32 0.11 1.86
CA MET A 141 -10.54 0.64 0.52
C MET A 141 -11.43 1.90 0.59
N SER A 142 -12.25 2.06 1.64
CA SER A 142 -13.34 3.03 1.68
C SER A 142 -13.20 4.19 2.66
N GLN A 143 -12.14 4.35 3.47
CA GLN A 143 -12.11 5.49 4.38
C GLN A 143 -12.03 6.82 3.61
N GLN A 144 -13.18 7.48 3.60
CA GLN A 144 -13.39 8.91 3.41
C GLN A 144 -12.70 9.64 4.55
N ARG A 145 -11.82 10.58 4.22
CA ARG A 145 -11.71 11.96 4.76
C ARG A 145 -10.32 12.48 4.42
N SER A 146 -10.29 13.65 3.81
CA SER A 146 -9.10 14.39 3.38
C SER A 146 -8.11 14.60 4.55
N PRO A 147 -6.79 14.43 4.36
CA PRO A 147 -5.77 14.74 5.38
C PRO A 147 -5.57 16.24 5.66
N ALA A 148 -6.19 17.13 4.87
CA ALA A 148 -5.78 18.53 4.78
C ALA A 148 -6.25 19.45 5.94
N LYS A 149 -6.71 18.94 7.09
CA LYS A 149 -7.30 19.82 8.13
C LYS A 149 -6.84 19.63 9.58
N LEU A 150 -5.87 18.79 9.91
CA LEU A 150 -5.51 18.57 11.32
C LEU A 150 -4.00 18.46 11.49
N LEU A 151 -3.31 19.60 11.51
CA LEU A 151 -1.87 19.71 11.82
C LEU A 151 -1.57 20.65 13.00
N THR A 152 -2.52 20.84 13.91
CA THR A 152 -2.27 21.64 15.12
C THR A 152 -2.92 20.98 16.31
N SER A 153 -2.16 20.14 17.01
CA SER A 153 -2.05 20.10 18.48
C SER A 153 -1.56 18.73 18.99
N CYS A 154 -0.41 18.75 19.66
CA CYS A 154 -0.05 17.94 20.83
C CYS A 154 0.48 16.50 20.65
N PHE A 155 1.77 16.34 20.96
CA PHE A 155 2.33 15.21 21.71
C PHE A 155 2.19 15.52 23.22
N PRO A 156 1.86 14.56 24.10
CA PRO A 156 2.87 13.64 24.63
C PRO A 156 2.39 12.19 24.89
N CYS A 157 3.34 11.25 24.91
CA CYS A 157 3.24 9.85 25.36
C CYS A 157 2.22 8.93 24.65
N ALA A 158 2.71 8.01 23.82
CA ALA A 158 1.97 6.81 23.45
C ALA A 158 2.86 5.56 23.59
N ALA A 159 2.45 4.66 24.47
CA ALA A 159 3.05 3.34 24.68
C ALA A 159 2.67 2.37 23.53
N PRO A 160 3.48 1.34 23.24
CA PRO A 160 3.15 0.39 22.20
C PRO A 160 2.02 -0.56 22.65
N ALA A 161 0.94 -0.60 21.90
CA ALA A 161 -0.08 -1.65 21.99
C ALA A 161 0.27 -2.76 20.97
N VAL A 162 0.49 -3.97 21.48
CA VAL A 162 0.80 -5.19 20.71
C VAL A 162 -0.47 -6.05 20.66
N ASP A 163 -0.89 -6.46 19.47
CA ASP A 163 -1.98 -7.44 19.33
C ASP A 163 -1.51 -8.85 19.67
N THR A 164 -2.45 -9.74 20.02
CA THR A 164 -2.17 -11.10 20.49
C THR A 164 -1.59 -12.04 19.43
N ASN A 165 -1.37 -11.57 18.19
CA ASN A 165 -0.77 -12.32 17.07
C ASN A 165 0.53 -11.71 16.54
N GLY A 166 1.02 -10.60 17.12
CA GLY A 166 2.34 -10.02 16.86
C GLY A 166 2.54 -9.47 15.43
N SER A 167 1.48 -9.01 14.75
CA SER A 167 1.55 -8.48 13.38
C SER A 167 1.15 -7.01 13.29
N THR A 168 1.91 -6.17 12.58
CA THR A 168 1.58 -4.73 12.38
C THR A 168 1.45 -4.38 10.90
N LEU A 169 0.43 -3.57 10.58
CA LEU A 169 0.10 -3.11 9.23
C LEU A 169 0.54 -1.66 9.02
N PHE A 170 1.30 -1.40 7.96
CA PHE A 170 1.82 -0.09 7.58
C PHE A 170 1.24 0.36 6.24
N LEU A 171 0.68 1.58 6.18
CA LEU A 171 0.35 2.25 4.91
C LEU A 171 1.44 3.26 4.56
N ILE A 172 1.91 3.26 3.32
CA ILE A 172 2.88 4.24 2.80
C ILE A 172 2.21 5.07 1.70
N PHE A 173 2.18 6.39 1.90
CA PHE A 173 1.68 7.35 0.91
C PHE A 173 2.82 8.22 0.38
N PRO A 174 3.06 8.28 -0.94
CA PRO A 174 3.90 9.31 -1.54
C PRO A 174 3.14 10.65 -1.58
N PRO A 175 3.76 11.80 -1.27
CA PRO A 175 3.16 13.11 -1.46
C PRO A 175 3.34 13.63 -2.91
N LYS A 176 2.58 14.68 -3.26
CA LYS A 176 2.63 15.40 -4.55
C LYS A 176 3.29 16.79 -4.43
N HIS A 177 4.19 17.00 -3.48
CA HIS A 177 4.79 18.31 -3.16
C HIS A 177 6.32 18.22 -3.04
N PRO A 178 7.06 19.35 -3.20
CA PRO A 178 8.52 19.35 -3.38
C PRO A 178 9.34 18.91 -2.16
N PHE A 179 8.71 18.64 -1.02
CA PHE A 179 9.33 17.99 0.13
C PHE A 179 8.56 16.70 0.44
N THR A 180 9.24 15.57 0.34
CA THR A 180 8.62 14.25 0.50
C THR A 180 8.44 13.91 1.97
N THR A 181 7.22 14.14 2.50
CA THR A 181 6.79 13.57 3.78
C THR A 181 6.19 12.18 3.56
N LEU A 182 6.88 11.16 4.07
CA LEU A 182 6.39 9.78 4.09
C LEU A 182 5.60 9.53 5.38
N PHE A 183 4.34 9.11 5.26
CA PHE A 183 3.52 8.76 6.41
C PHE A 183 3.50 7.24 6.58
N PHE A 184 3.82 6.76 7.78
CA PHE A 184 3.66 5.36 8.21
C PHE A 184 2.53 5.30 9.21
N LEU A 185 1.55 4.40 9.04
CA LEU A 185 0.48 4.24 10.02
C LEU A 185 0.73 3.01 10.87
N ASN A 186 0.70 3.17 12.19
CA ASN A 186 0.40 2.10 13.12
C ASN A 186 -1.09 2.27 13.43
N ILE A 187 -1.89 1.26 13.12
CA ILE A 187 -3.30 1.24 13.52
C ILE A 187 -3.34 0.41 14.80
N PRO A 188 -3.31 1.03 16.00
CA PRO A 188 -3.71 0.32 17.20
C PRO A 188 -5.21 0.02 17.07
N PHE A 189 -5.59 -1.22 17.38
CA PHE A 189 -6.98 -1.64 17.47
C PHE A 189 -7.72 -0.89 18.57
#